data_AF-V7EI69-F1
#
_entry.id   AF-V7EI69-F1
#
_cell.length_a   1.000
_cell.length_b   1.000
_cell.length_c   1.000
_cell.angle_alpha   90.00
_cell.angle_beta   90.00
_cell.angle_gamma   90.00
#
_symmetry.space_group_name_H-M   'P 1'
#
loop_
_entity.id
_entity.type
_entity.pdbx_description
1 polymer ?
#
loop_
_entity_poly.entity_id
_entity_poly.type
_entity_poly.pdbx_seq_one_letter_code
_entity_poly.pdbx_strand_id
1 'polypeptide(L)'
;MAAKHLYVALGLATALSACGIQPYGGPDSVIATGQDRGFLDRGALVNGEAAIAYDPDGCQNWIIDDGIEGYSSPRYDPVSGLPVCNNRYPPGTVIGGYQTKSATIRDWVPAN
;
A
#
# COMPACT_ATOMS: atom_id res chain seq x y z
N MET A 1 -4.14 22.04 37.98
CA MET A 1 -4.88 22.66 36.85
C MET A 1 -4.15 22.55 35.50
N ALA A 2 -2.81 22.54 35.45
CA ALA A 2 -2.04 22.41 34.20
C ALA A 2 -2.35 21.14 33.38
N ALA A 3 -2.53 19.98 34.02
CA ALA A 3 -2.80 18.72 33.32
C ALA A 3 -4.13 18.74 32.55
N LYS A 4 -5.18 19.38 33.08
CA LYS A 4 -6.50 19.45 32.45
C LYS A 4 -6.47 20.26 31.16
N HIS A 5 -5.68 21.34 31.13
CA HIS A 5 -5.46 22.14 29.92
C HIS A 5 -4.57 21.41 28.90
N LEU A 6 -3.63 20.59 29.37
CA LEU A 6 -2.79 19.75 28.52
C LEU A 6 -3.62 18.67 27.79
N TYR A 7 -4.57 18.03 28.48
CA TYR A 7 -5.47 17.05 27.84
C TYR A 7 -6.41 17.68 26.81
N VAL A 8 -6.93 18.88 27.08
CA VAL A 8 -7.79 19.61 26.12
C VAL A 8 -6.97 20.05 24.90
N ALA A 9 -5.75 20.55 25.09
CA ALA A 9 -4.86 20.93 23.99
C ALA A 9 -4.44 19.73 23.13
N LEU A 10 -4.16 18.57 23.74
CA LEU A 10 -3.82 17.34 23.03
C LEU A 10 -5.02 16.80 22.23
N GLY A 11 -6.23 16.83 22.81
CA GLY A 11 -7.46 16.42 22.12
C GLY A 11 -7.85 17.31 20.94
N LEU A 12 -7.61 18.63 21.05
CA LEU A 12 -7.84 19.56 19.93
C LEU A 12 -6.81 19.37 18.81
N ALA A 13 -5.55 19.11 19.15
CA ALA A 13 -4.50 18.84 18.18
C ALA A 13 -4.75 17.56 17.37
N THR A 14 -5.26 16.49 18.01
CA THR A 14 -5.66 15.25 17.32
C THR A 14 -6.90 15.41 16.44
N ALA A 15 -7.79 16.36 16.74
CA ALA A 15 -8.99 16.61 15.94
C ALA A 15 -8.68 17.40 14.65
N LEU A 16 -7.64 18.23 14.65
CA LEU A 16 -7.22 19.02 13.48
C LEU A 16 -6.27 18.26 12.53
N SER A 17 -5.69 17.12 12.95
CA SER A 17 -4.69 16.40 12.15
C SER A 17 -5.25 15.48 11.06
N ALA A 18 -6.57 15.36 10.90
CA ALA A 18 -7.20 14.41 9.97
C ALA A 18 -7.55 14.98 8.57
N CYS A 19 -6.99 16.13 8.19
CA CYS A 19 -7.25 16.68 6.86
C CYS A 19 -6.61 15.79 5.78
N GLY A 20 -7.43 15.10 4.98
CA GLY A 20 -6.96 14.27 3.86
C GLY A 20 -7.19 12.75 4.01
N ILE A 21 -7.68 12.28 5.15
CA ILE A 21 -8.06 10.88 5.38
C ILE A 21 -9.56 10.79 5.71
N GLN A 22 -10.25 9.87 5.07
CA GLN A 22 -11.68 9.61 5.30
C GLN A 22 -11.85 8.16 5.75
N PRO A 23 -12.74 7.86 6.73
CA PRO A 23 -13.05 6.48 7.07
C PRO A 23 -13.63 5.75 5.85
N TYR A 24 -13.40 4.45 5.76
CA TYR A 24 -13.97 3.61 4.70
C TYR A 24 -15.49 3.77 4.66
N GLY A 25 -16.01 4.28 3.55
CA GLY A 25 -17.42 4.64 3.37
C GLY A 25 -18.23 3.59 2.61
N GLY A 26 -17.62 2.47 2.20
CA GLY A 26 -18.25 1.42 1.39
C GLY A 26 -17.46 1.08 0.13
N PRO A 27 -17.97 0.16 -0.72
CA PRO A 27 -17.24 -0.42 -1.85
C PRO A 27 -16.68 0.58 -2.87
N ASP A 28 -17.33 1.74 -3.00
CA ASP A 28 -16.89 2.80 -3.92
C ASP A 28 -15.82 3.72 -3.33
N SER A 29 -15.37 3.46 -2.10
CA SER A 29 -14.28 4.22 -1.48
C SER A 29 -12.99 3.94 -2.24
N VAL A 30 -12.33 5.01 -2.70
CA VAL A 30 -10.98 4.91 -3.25
C VAL A 30 -10.01 4.75 -2.08
N ILE A 31 -9.65 3.50 -1.79
CA ILE A 31 -8.75 3.14 -0.68
C ILE A 31 -7.26 3.27 -1.04
N ALA A 32 -6.93 3.46 -2.32
CA ALA A 32 -5.58 3.66 -2.81
C ALA A 32 -5.58 4.43 -4.14
N THR A 33 -4.57 5.28 -4.37
CA THR A 33 -4.33 5.99 -5.64
C THR A 33 -2.86 5.98 -5.97
N GLY A 34 -2.48 6.09 -7.26
CA GLY A 34 -1.10 6.14 -7.78
C GLY A 34 -0.19 7.28 -7.27
N GLN A 35 -0.64 8.06 -6.29
CA GLN A 35 0.14 9.11 -5.64
C GLN A 35 0.10 8.90 -4.14
N ASP A 36 1.27 8.96 -3.50
CA ASP A 36 1.37 9.01 -2.06
C ASP A 36 0.96 10.41 -1.57
N ARG A 37 -0.01 10.44 -0.65
CA ARG A 37 -0.55 11.66 -0.03
C ARG A 37 -0.19 11.76 1.45
N GLY A 38 0.64 10.84 1.95
CA GLY A 38 1.20 10.83 3.28
C GLY A 38 1.85 12.17 3.65
N PHE A 39 1.78 12.51 4.93
CA PHE A 39 2.44 13.73 5.43
C PHE A 39 3.94 13.51 5.64
N LEU A 40 4.38 12.25 5.83
CA LEU A 40 5.72 11.91 6.30
C LEU A 40 6.65 11.31 5.22
N ASP A 41 6.10 10.81 4.11
CA ASP A 41 6.80 9.90 3.18
C ASP A 41 6.57 10.18 1.69
N ARG A 42 5.99 11.34 1.34
CA ARG A 42 5.65 11.79 -0.04
C ARG A 42 6.62 11.31 -1.11
N GLY A 43 6.21 10.28 -1.84
CA GLY A 43 6.96 9.67 -2.94
C GLY A 43 6.16 9.47 -4.23
N ALA A 44 6.87 9.20 -5.31
CA ALA A 44 6.29 8.65 -6.54
C ALA A 44 6.70 7.18 -6.66
N LEU A 45 5.84 6.37 -7.28
CA LEU A 45 6.12 4.96 -7.53
C LEU A 45 7.43 4.80 -8.33
N VAL A 46 8.35 4.02 -7.79
CA VAL A 46 9.62 3.73 -8.44
C VAL A 46 9.46 2.49 -9.33
N ASN A 47 9.78 2.65 -10.61
CA ASN A 47 9.77 1.52 -11.54
C ASN A 47 10.73 0.42 -11.09
N GLY A 48 10.24 -0.81 -11.03
CA GLY A 48 11.05 -1.99 -10.67
C GLY A 48 11.13 -2.29 -9.17
N GLU A 49 10.56 -1.43 -8.31
CA GLU A 49 10.36 -1.71 -6.89
C GLU A 49 8.92 -2.21 -6.68
N ALA A 50 8.68 -3.48 -7.02
CA ALA A 50 7.39 -4.14 -6.84
C ALA A 50 7.56 -5.66 -6.67
N ALA A 51 6.69 -6.26 -5.86
CA ALA A 51 6.53 -7.69 -5.82
C ALA A 51 5.52 -8.16 -6.88
N ILE A 52 5.50 -9.47 -7.11
CA ILE A 52 4.56 -10.13 -7.99
C ILE A 52 3.61 -10.97 -7.14
N ALA A 53 2.33 -10.64 -7.21
CA ALA A 53 1.25 -11.47 -6.66
C ALA A 53 0.72 -12.42 -7.74
N TYR A 54 0.49 -13.68 -7.38
CA TYR A 54 -0.19 -14.67 -8.21
C TYR A 54 -1.67 -14.72 -7.83
N ASP A 55 -2.54 -14.34 -8.75
CA ASP A 55 -3.98 -14.36 -8.59
C ASP A 55 -4.55 -15.79 -8.66
N PRO A 56 -5.80 -16.03 -8.21
CA PRO A 56 -6.48 -17.33 -8.30
C PRO A 56 -6.53 -17.96 -9.70
N ASP A 57 -6.49 -17.14 -10.75
CA ASP A 57 -6.47 -17.57 -12.16
C ASP A 57 -5.05 -17.83 -12.70
N GLY A 58 -4.01 -17.66 -11.87
CA GLY A 58 -2.60 -17.80 -12.24
C GLY A 58 -2.02 -16.59 -12.98
N CYS A 59 -2.77 -15.50 -13.12
CA CYS A 59 -2.26 -14.25 -13.64
C CYS A 59 -1.49 -13.45 -12.58
N GLN A 60 -0.64 -12.54 -13.06
CA GLN A 60 0.30 -11.82 -12.22
C GLN A 60 -0.11 -10.35 -12.07
N ASN A 61 -0.06 -9.84 -10.85
CA ASN A 61 -0.15 -8.42 -10.53
C ASN A 61 1.17 -7.92 -9.95
N TRP A 62 1.56 -6.70 -10.30
CA TRP A 62 2.54 -5.94 -9.54
C TRP A 62 1.87 -5.44 -8.26
N ILE A 63 2.52 -5.62 -7.12
CA ILE A 63 2.09 -5.05 -5.85
C ILE A 63 3.24 -4.29 -5.18
N ILE A 64 2.92 -3.12 -4.64
CA ILE A 64 3.83 -2.23 -3.92
C ILE A 64 3.16 -1.85 -2.61
N ASP A 65 3.94 -1.79 -1.55
CA ASP A 65 3.52 -1.30 -0.24
C ASP A 65 4.49 -0.22 0.25
N ASP A 66 3.99 0.98 0.49
CA ASP A 66 4.75 2.10 1.06
C ASP A 66 4.54 2.23 2.59
N GLY A 67 3.88 1.24 3.21
CA GLY A 67 3.65 1.14 4.65
C GLY A 67 2.23 1.50 5.07
N ILE A 68 1.63 2.56 4.52
CA ILE A 68 0.20 2.91 4.73
C ILE A 68 -0.57 2.79 3.40
N GLU A 69 0.01 3.27 2.31
CA GLU A 69 -0.55 3.20 0.96
C GLU A 69 0.01 2.01 0.17
N GLY A 70 -0.88 1.22 -0.44
CA GLY A 70 -0.53 0.12 -1.32
C GLY A 70 -0.99 0.34 -2.76
N TYR A 71 -0.24 -0.16 -3.73
CA TYR A 71 -0.51 -0.02 -5.16
C TYR A 71 -0.53 -1.39 -5.83
N SER A 72 -1.46 -1.59 -6.75
CA SER A 72 -1.51 -2.82 -7.55
C SER A 72 -1.85 -2.52 -9.01
N SER A 73 -1.24 -3.25 -9.93
CA SER A 73 -1.57 -3.20 -11.35
C SER A 73 -1.34 -4.56 -12.02
N PRO A 74 -2.13 -4.93 -13.04
CA PRO A 74 -1.85 -6.14 -13.80
C PRO A 74 -0.51 -6.08 -14.50
N ARG A 75 0.21 -7.21 -14.48
CA ARG A 75 1.51 -7.35 -15.14
C ARG A 75 1.29 -7.83 -16.57
N TYR A 76 1.65 -6.99 -17.53
CA TYR A 76 1.56 -7.29 -18.95
C TYR A 76 2.94 -7.62 -19.53
N ASP A 77 2.97 -8.52 -20.51
CA ASP A 77 4.13 -8.71 -21.37
C ASP A 77 4.28 -7.48 -22.30
N PRO A 78 5.39 -6.74 -22.26
CA PRO A 78 5.56 -5.53 -23.06
C PRO A 78 5.59 -5.80 -24.58
N VAL A 79 5.81 -7.04 -25.01
CA VAL A 79 5.82 -7.39 -26.44
C VAL A 79 4.41 -7.71 -26.94
N SER A 80 3.70 -8.63 -26.29
CA SER A 80 2.36 -9.06 -26.73
C SER A 80 1.23 -8.16 -26.22
N GLY A 81 1.45 -7.41 -25.13
CA GLY A 81 0.40 -6.67 -24.42
C GLY A 81 -0.57 -7.57 -23.64
N LEU A 82 -0.36 -8.89 -23.60
CA LEU A 82 -1.21 -9.82 -22.88
C LEU A 82 -0.82 -9.88 -21.39
N PRO A 83 -1.78 -10.21 -20.50
CA PRO A 83 -1.47 -10.50 -19.10
C PRO A 83 -0.45 -11.62 -19.00
N VAL A 84 0.51 -11.48 -18.08
CA VAL A 84 1.44 -12.57 -17.79
C VAL A 84 0.77 -13.55 -16.82
N CYS A 85 0.46 -14.75 -17.29
CA CYS A 85 -0.16 -15.81 -16.48
C CYS A 85 0.64 -17.12 -16.60
N ASN A 86 0.89 -17.79 -15.48
CA ASN A 86 1.53 -19.12 -15.42
C ASN A 86 1.39 -19.75 -14.02
N ASN A 87 1.75 -21.03 -13.91
CA ASN A 87 1.64 -21.82 -12.67
C ASN A 87 3.00 -22.04 -11.98
N ARG A 88 3.93 -21.08 -12.06
CA ARG A 88 5.26 -21.24 -11.45
C ARG A 88 5.20 -21.23 -9.90
N TYR A 89 4.25 -20.51 -9.34
CA TYR A 89 3.96 -20.49 -7.90
C TYR A 89 2.46 -20.71 -7.66
N PRO A 90 2.06 -21.24 -6.49
CA PRO A 90 0.66 -21.42 -6.16
C PRO A 90 -0.10 -20.09 -6.12
N PRO A 91 -1.41 -20.08 -6.42
CA PRO A 91 -2.24 -18.90 -6.22
C PRO A 91 -2.17 -18.36 -4.79
N GLY A 92 -2.22 -17.03 -4.65
CA GLY A 92 -2.04 -16.34 -3.37
C GLY A 92 -0.58 -16.12 -2.96
N THR A 93 0.39 -16.58 -3.76
CA THR A 93 1.81 -16.32 -3.50
C THR A 93 2.18 -14.89 -3.90
N VAL A 94 2.93 -14.20 -3.03
CA VAL A 94 3.59 -12.92 -3.33
C VAL A 94 5.11 -13.14 -3.29
N ILE A 95 5.82 -12.73 -4.35
CA ILE A 95 7.28 -12.88 -4.47
C ILE A 95 7.96 -11.55 -4.79
N GLY A 96 9.17 -11.34 -4.23
CA GLY A 96 9.97 -10.14 -4.47
C GLY A 96 9.86 -9.10 -3.36
N GLY A 97 10.61 -8.01 -3.50
CA GLY A 97 10.53 -6.88 -2.59
C GLY A 97 9.29 -6.06 -2.89
N TYR A 98 8.35 -6.02 -1.95
CA TYR A 98 7.11 -5.24 -2.07
C TYR A 98 7.19 -3.92 -1.30
N GLN A 99 8.01 -3.86 -0.24
CA GLN A 99 8.23 -2.64 0.53
C GLN A 99 9.18 -1.68 -0.20
N THR A 100 8.78 -0.41 -0.27
CA THR A 100 9.65 0.69 -0.69
C THR A 100 10.66 1.05 0.42
N LYS A 101 11.63 1.91 0.11
CA LYS A 101 12.57 2.43 1.12
C LYS A 101 11.92 3.38 2.14
N SER A 102 10.78 3.96 1.80
CA SER A 102 10.00 4.89 2.63
C SER A 102 9.08 4.18 3.62
N ALA A 103 8.84 2.88 3.45
CA ALA A 103 8.06 2.07 4.37
C ALA A 103 8.56 2.21 5.81
N THR A 104 7.78 2.91 6.63
CA THR A 104 8.17 3.28 8.01
C THR A 104 7.90 2.13 8.99
N ILE A 105 7.04 1.18 8.60
CA ILE A 105 6.63 0.03 9.40
C ILE A 105 7.24 -1.24 8.77
N ARG A 106 8.00 -1.98 9.57
CA ARG A 106 8.52 -3.29 9.15
C ARG A 106 7.40 -4.32 9.23
N ASP A 107 7.20 -5.05 8.14
CA ASP A 107 6.28 -6.17 8.12
C ASP A 107 6.90 -7.45 8.65
N TRP A 108 6.01 -8.31 9.12
CA TRP A 108 6.33 -9.64 9.58
C TRP A 108 5.93 -10.63 8.49
N VAL A 109 6.92 -11.35 7.95
CA VAL A 109 6.66 -12.44 7.01
C VAL A 109 6.34 -13.72 7.77
N PRO A 110 5.57 -14.65 7.17
CA PRO A 110 5.35 -15.97 7.77
C PRO A 110 6.69 -16.65 8.10
N ALA A 111 6.83 -17.08 9.34
CA ALA A 111 7.90 -17.98 9.76
C ALA A 111 7.39 -19.39 9.50
N ASN A 112 7.80 -19.97 8.36
CA ASN A 112 7.49 -21.36 8.04
C ASN A 112 7.99 -22.29 9.15
#